data_AF-G8QHM9-F1
#
_entry.id   AF-G8QHM9-F1
#
_cell.length_a   1.000
_cell.length_b   1.000
_cell.length_c   1.000
_cell.angle_alpha   90.00
_cell.angle_beta   90.00
_cell.angle_gamma   90.00
#
_symmetry.space_group_name_H-M   'P 1'
#
loop_
_entity.id
_entity.type
_entity.pdbx_description
1 polymer ?
#
loop_
_entity_poly.entity_id
_entity_poly.type
_entity_poly.pdbx_seq_one_letter_code
_entity_poly.pdbx_strand_id
1 'polypeptide(L)'
;MSDNLIRNIVEVRSKLSTENSNKLLLALGDFVNNLKSKIEGNNLGYIYCLRAASIPFDDIPDDTTGLEELAWVTADFLIKRLNYDRYKTIYHLSDNAGHNEHIDSCFVVYYQMLSSQFSQLVSFADLNIKTINEYFDVLLRKKVLATKTNKWGDIDSSAWDSLLHEFAYDKLMGASFMSFTDDMPDYIKSHAKSCDIDNLYGRFVAAVLDEEIKQRGDCSPLITTGEDFEIHIKRLIEANVPFATVETTPRTGDDGADLLVYGNGYSIAIQAKYYSSPVGNSAVQEIYSAKAIYQTNFAVVVTNISYTKAAQEAAETLKVILATEGNIIEIIKYLLE
;
A
#
# COMPACT_ATOMS: atom_id res chain seq x y z
N MET A 1 13.39 4.28 -34.52
CA MET A 1 13.59 3.18 -33.56
C MET A 1 13.71 1.87 -34.29
N SER A 2 14.47 0.93 -33.75
CA SER A 2 14.55 -0.43 -34.31
C SER A 2 13.18 -1.12 -34.19
N ASP A 3 12.82 -1.96 -35.16
CA ASP A 3 11.55 -2.71 -35.12
C ASP A 3 11.45 -3.64 -33.90
N ASN A 4 12.59 -3.99 -33.29
CA ASN A 4 12.65 -4.79 -32.09
C ASN A 4 12.12 -4.04 -30.84
N LEU A 5 12.29 -2.72 -30.76
CA LEU A 5 11.89 -1.91 -29.60
C LEU A 5 10.36 -1.69 -29.52
N ILE A 6 9.67 -1.71 -30.67
CA ILE A 6 8.23 -1.42 -30.78
C ILE A 6 7.47 -2.53 -31.52
N ARG A 7 7.89 -3.77 -31.29
CA ARG A 7 7.42 -4.94 -32.03
C ARG A 7 5.91 -5.15 -31.86
N ASN A 8 5.35 -4.91 -30.68
CA ASN A 8 3.92 -5.12 -30.43
C ASN A 8 3.08 -4.07 -31.18
N ILE A 9 3.53 -2.81 -31.22
CA ILE A 9 2.93 -1.76 -32.04
C ILE A 9 2.91 -2.16 -33.51
N VAL A 10 4.05 -2.61 -34.06
CA VAL A 10 4.15 -3.03 -35.47
C VAL A 10 3.20 -4.20 -35.76
N GLU A 11 3.19 -5.21 -34.88
CA GLU A 11 2.32 -6.37 -35.02
C GLU A 11 0.83 -6.00 -35.00
N VAL A 12 0.38 -5.24 -34.00
CA VAL A 12 -1.04 -4.85 -33.88
C VAL A 12 -1.46 -4.01 -35.08
N ARG A 13 -0.64 -3.05 -35.51
CA ARG A 13 -0.94 -2.22 -36.70
C ARG A 13 -1.16 -3.06 -37.95
N SER A 14 -0.42 -4.15 -38.13
CA SER A 14 -0.58 -5.04 -39.29
C SER A 14 -1.92 -5.79 -39.30
N LYS A 15 -2.59 -5.89 -38.15
CA LYS A 15 -3.88 -6.59 -37.97
C LYS A 15 -5.08 -5.66 -38.10
N LEU A 16 -4.90 -4.34 -37.98
CA LEU A 16 -5.96 -3.33 -38.04
C LEU A 16 -6.23 -2.87 -39.48
N SER A 17 -7.44 -2.36 -39.73
CA SER A 17 -7.72 -1.58 -40.95
C SER A 17 -6.77 -0.37 -41.09
N THR A 18 -6.55 0.10 -42.33
CA THR A 18 -5.71 1.29 -42.57
C THR A 18 -6.15 2.50 -41.76
N GLU A 19 -7.47 2.72 -41.63
CA GLU A 19 -8.02 3.81 -40.84
C GLU A 19 -7.70 3.67 -39.35
N ASN A 20 -7.93 2.49 -38.76
CA ASN A 20 -7.70 2.27 -37.33
C ASN A 20 -6.20 2.18 -36.98
N SER A 21 -5.36 1.68 -37.89
CA SER A 21 -3.90 1.79 -37.76
C SER A 21 -3.45 3.25 -37.70
N ASN A 22 -4.03 4.14 -38.52
CA ASN A 22 -3.70 5.57 -38.49
C ASN A 22 -4.17 6.24 -37.19
N LYS A 23 -5.38 5.91 -36.70
CA LYS A 23 -5.88 6.39 -35.40
C LYS A 23 -5.00 5.93 -34.24
N LEU A 24 -4.54 4.67 -34.28
CA LEU A 24 -3.63 4.13 -33.28
C LEU A 24 -2.28 4.86 -33.29
N LEU A 25 -1.72 5.13 -34.47
CA LEU A 25 -0.47 5.90 -34.59
C LEU A 25 -0.58 7.32 -34.02
N LEU A 26 -1.71 7.99 -34.26
CA LEU A 26 -1.96 9.30 -33.67
C LEU A 26 -2.02 9.21 -32.14
N ALA A 27 -2.79 8.26 -31.60
CA ALA A 27 -2.87 8.01 -30.16
C ALA A 27 -1.51 7.70 -29.53
N LEU A 28 -0.67 6.92 -30.22
CA LEU A 28 0.69 6.60 -29.81
C LEU A 28 1.57 7.84 -29.79
N GLY A 29 1.55 8.65 -30.85
CA GLY A 29 2.33 9.89 -30.93
C GLY A 29 1.94 10.89 -29.86
N ASP A 30 0.64 11.08 -29.63
CA ASP A 30 0.11 11.96 -28.58
C ASP A 30 0.56 11.50 -27.19
N PHE A 31 0.45 10.19 -26.92
CA PHE A 31 0.91 9.60 -25.67
C PHE A 31 2.41 9.80 -25.46
N VAL A 32 3.23 9.49 -26.47
CA VAL A 32 4.70 9.63 -26.40
C VAL A 32 5.11 11.06 -26.12
N ASN A 33 4.53 12.02 -26.86
CA ASN A 33 4.83 13.44 -26.67
C ASN A 33 4.45 13.90 -25.25
N ASN A 34 3.28 13.48 -24.78
CA ASN A 34 2.80 13.81 -23.44
C ASN A 34 3.68 13.20 -22.35
N LEU A 35 4.04 11.92 -22.48
CA LEU A 35 4.81 11.18 -21.50
C LEU A 35 6.26 11.66 -21.41
N LYS A 36 6.92 11.94 -22.56
CA LYS A 36 8.30 12.43 -22.62
C LYS A 36 8.52 13.64 -21.71
N SER A 37 7.61 14.61 -21.77
CA SER A 37 7.66 15.83 -20.92
C SER A 37 7.48 15.57 -19.42
N LYS A 38 6.91 14.42 -19.03
CA LYS A 38 6.61 14.08 -17.64
C LYS A 38 7.69 13.23 -16.99
N ILE A 39 8.35 12.36 -17.77
CA ILE A 39 9.42 11.49 -17.25
C ILE A 39 10.69 12.31 -16.94
N GLU A 40 10.97 13.37 -17.69
CA GLU A 40 12.21 14.17 -17.60
C GLU A 40 12.53 14.72 -16.20
N GLY A 41 11.55 14.77 -15.28
CA GLY A 41 11.74 15.16 -13.88
C GLY A 41 11.27 14.14 -12.84
N ASN A 42 10.65 13.03 -13.24
CA ASN A 42 10.04 12.07 -12.31
C ASN A 42 10.51 10.64 -12.56
N ASN A 43 11.59 10.25 -11.88
CA ASN A 43 12.15 8.91 -12.04
C ASN A 43 11.42 7.87 -11.17
N LEU A 44 11.24 8.17 -9.88
CA LEU A 44 10.65 7.22 -8.94
C LEU A 44 9.15 6.99 -9.16
N GLY A 45 8.39 8.08 -9.37
CA GLY A 45 6.96 7.99 -9.65
C GLY A 45 6.67 7.28 -10.96
N TYR A 46 7.46 7.52 -12.00
CA TYR A 46 7.37 6.78 -13.26
C TYR A 46 7.64 5.28 -13.07
N ILE A 47 8.67 4.90 -12.30
CA ILE A 47 8.95 3.49 -11.97
C ILE A 47 7.76 2.83 -11.27
N TYR A 48 7.12 3.51 -10.32
CA TYR A 48 5.91 2.96 -9.68
C TYR A 48 4.72 2.87 -10.63
N CYS A 49 4.57 3.80 -11.58
CA CYS A 49 3.55 3.69 -12.63
C CYS A 49 3.77 2.46 -13.51
N LEU A 50 5.01 2.18 -13.91
CA LEU A 50 5.36 0.98 -14.66
C LEU A 50 5.02 -0.29 -13.86
N ARG A 51 5.42 -0.36 -12.59
CA ARG A 51 5.07 -1.48 -11.70
C ARG A 51 3.56 -1.64 -11.55
N ALA A 52 2.80 -0.55 -11.42
CA ALA A 52 1.35 -0.57 -11.34
C ALA A 52 0.70 -1.18 -12.59
N ALA A 53 1.28 -0.88 -13.77
CA ALA A 53 0.89 -1.48 -15.05
C ALA A 53 1.43 -2.91 -15.24
N SER A 54 2.09 -3.49 -14.24
CA SER A 54 2.78 -4.79 -14.31
C SER A 54 3.88 -4.82 -15.38
N ILE A 55 4.58 -3.70 -15.56
CA ILE A 55 5.74 -3.55 -16.44
C ILE A 55 6.98 -3.46 -15.55
N PRO A 56 7.80 -4.53 -15.43
CA PRO A 56 9.08 -4.46 -14.75
C PRO A 56 10.00 -3.46 -15.42
N PHE A 57 10.73 -2.67 -14.63
CA PHE A 57 11.75 -1.78 -15.18
C PHE A 57 12.85 -2.56 -15.92
N ASP A 58 13.20 -3.74 -15.41
CA ASP A 58 14.22 -4.62 -16.01
C ASP A 58 13.79 -5.22 -17.35
N ASP A 59 12.49 -5.13 -17.72
CA ASP A 59 12.01 -5.57 -19.03
C ASP A 59 12.30 -4.51 -20.12
N ILE A 60 12.66 -3.28 -19.74
CA ILE A 60 13.02 -2.22 -20.68
C ILE A 60 14.31 -2.62 -21.41
N PRO A 61 14.34 -2.66 -22.75
CA PRO A 61 15.52 -3.07 -23.50
C PRO A 61 16.75 -2.18 -23.21
N ASP A 62 17.92 -2.81 -23.03
CA ASP A 62 19.20 -2.14 -22.74
C ASP A 62 19.60 -1.09 -23.81
N ASP A 63 19.11 -1.24 -25.04
CA ASP A 63 19.33 -0.30 -26.15
C ASP A 63 18.38 0.92 -26.12
N THR A 64 17.56 1.07 -25.07
CA THR A 64 16.74 2.27 -24.83
C THR A 64 17.60 3.38 -24.23
N THR A 65 18.03 4.33 -25.05
CA THR A 65 19.06 5.33 -24.66
C THR A 65 18.52 6.74 -24.41
N GLY A 66 17.27 7.03 -24.81
CA GLY A 66 16.67 8.35 -24.67
C GLY A 66 15.23 8.35 -24.14
N LEU A 67 14.81 9.50 -23.58
CA LEU A 67 13.44 9.69 -23.04
C LEU A 67 12.33 9.43 -24.08
N GLU A 68 12.60 9.76 -25.34
CA GLU A 68 11.67 9.50 -26.43
C GLU A 68 11.55 8.01 -26.73
N GLU A 69 12.68 7.30 -26.78
CA GLU A 69 12.69 5.84 -26.96
C GLU A 69 11.99 5.15 -25.79
N LEU A 70 12.26 5.59 -24.56
CA LEU A 70 11.60 5.09 -23.35
C LEU A 70 10.08 5.30 -23.39
N ALA A 71 9.62 6.46 -23.85
CA ALA A 71 8.19 6.73 -23.99
C ALA A 71 7.54 5.82 -25.04
N TRP A 72 8.22 5.56 -26.16
CA TRP A 72 7.76 4.61 -27.19
C TRP A 72 7.76 3.16 -26.69
N VAL A 73 8.79 2.74 -25.96
CA VAL A 73 8.87 1.41 -25.33
C VAL A 73 7.74 1.25 -24.31
N THR A 74 7.46 2.29 -23.51
CA THR A 74 6.30 2.30 -22.59
C THR A 74 4.99 2.11 -23.37
N ALA A 75 4.83 2.81 -24.49
CA ALA A 75 3.68 2.69 -25.36
C ALA A 75 3.52 1.26 -25.91
N ASP A 76 4.63 0.64 -26.31
CA ASP A 76 4.67 -0.75 -26.80
C ASP A 76 4.23 -1.74 -25.72
N PHE A 77 4.71 -1.56 -24.48
CA PHE A 77 4.30 -2.39 -23.35
C PHE A 77 2.81 -2.24 -23.02
N LEU A 78 2.26 -1.02 -23.04
CA LEU A 78 0.83 -0.80 -22.83
C LEU A 78 -0.01 -1.46 -23.92
N ILE A 79 0.41 -1.38 -25.20
CA ILE A 79 -0.24 -2.12 -26.29
C ILE A 79 -0.19 -3.62 -26.05
N LYS A 80 0.99 -4.15 -25.70
CA LYS A 80 1.16 -5.58 -25.39
C LYS A 80 0.21 -6.02 -24.28
N ARG A 81 0.02 -5.18 -23.25
CA ARG A 81 -0.84 -5.47 -22.12
C ARG A 81 -2.31 -5.59 -22.50
N LEU A 82 -2.78 -4.77 -23.44
CA LEU A 82 -4.14 -4.87 -23.97
C LEU A 82 -4.37 -6.15 -24.79
N ASN A 83 -3.31 -6.78 -25.31
CA ASN A 83 -3.38 -8.07 -26.01
C ASN A 83 -4.53 -8.13 -27.04
N TYR A 84 -4.30 -7.53 -28.21
CA TYR A 84 -5.30 -7.41 -29.27
C TYR A 84 -5.97 -8.74 -29.65
N ASP A 85 -5.22 -9.84 -29.71
CA ASP A 85 -5.79 -11.15 -30.08
C ASP A 85 -6.76 -11.67 -29.01
N ARG A 86 -6.42 -11.49 -27.73
CA ARG A 86 -7.31 -11.82 -26.61
C ARG A 86 -8.53 -10.90 -26.57
N TYR A 87 -8.34 -9.60 -26.79
CA TYR A 87 -9.43 -8.63 -26.90
C TYR A 87 -10.43 -9.05 -27.98
N LYS A 88 -9.93 -9.35 -29.18
CA LYS A 88 -10.72 -9.81 -30.32
C LYS A 88 -11.48 -11.10 -30.01
N THR A 89 -10.82 -12.05 -29.34
CA THR A 89 -11.46 -13.31 -28.92
C THR A 89 -12.61 -13.06 -27.93
N ILE A 90 -12.41 -12.25 -26.90
CA ILE A 90 -13.46 -11.90 -25.92
C ILE A 90 -14.63 -11.20 -26.60
N TYR A 91 -14.35 -10.28 -27.52
CA TYR A 91 -15.38 -9.57 -28.28
C TYR A 91 -16.21 -10.53 -29.15
N HIS A 92 -15.57 -11.42 -29.90
CA HIS A 92 -16.27 -12.42 -30.72
C HIS A 92 -17.12 -13.41 -29.90
N LEU A 93 -16.73 -13.71 -28.66
CA LEU A 93 -17.51 -14.56 -27.77
C LEU A 93 -18.77 -13.86 -27.21
N SER A 94 -18.86 -12.53 -27.32
CA SER A 94 -19.95 -11.70 -26.78
C SER A 94 -21.04 -11.31 -27.81
N ASP A 95 -20.97 -11.85 -29.02
CA ASP A 95 -21.57 -11.31 -30.26
C ASP A 95 -23.05 -10.85 -30.19
N ASN A 96 -23.29 -9.64 -30.69
CA ASN A 96 -24.34 -9.38 -31.67
C ASN A 96 -23.61 -9.04 -32.98
N ALA A 97 -23.70 -9.94 -33.96
CA ALA A 97 -22.98 -9.91 -35.23
C ALA A 97 -22.89 -8.51 -35.86
N GLY A 98 -21.68 -7.97 -36.01
CA GLY A 98 -21.49 -6.70 -36.70
C GLY A 98 -20.05 -6.17 -36.75
N HIS A 99 -19.33 -6.55 -37.80
CA HIS A 99 -18.16 -5.87 -38.38
C HIS A 99 -16.87 -5.79 -37.52
N ASN A 100 -15.82 -6.50 -37.95
CA ASN A 100 -14.43 -6.38 -37.43
C ASN A 100 -13.94 -4.93 -37.29
N GLU A 101 -14.46 -4.02 -38.11
CA GLU A 101 -14.15 -2.59 -38.06
C GLU A 101 -14.57 -1.90 -36.74
N HIS A 102 -15.67 -2.35 -36.12
CA HIS A 102 -16.12 -1.85 -34.83
C HIS A 102 -15.20 -2.31 -33.69
N ILE A 103 -14.74 -3.57 -33.75
CA ILE A 103 -13.77 -4.18 -32.81
C ILE A 103 -12.46 -3.39 -32.84
N ASP A 104 -11.92 -3.17 -34.03
CA ASP A 104 -10.67 -2.42 -34.22
C ASP A 104 -10.77 -0.99 -33.68
N SER A 105 -11.88 -0.30 -33.94
CA SER A 105 -12.13 1.05 -33.45
C SER A 105 -12.18 1.10 -31.92
N CYS A 106 -12.89 0.16 -31.28
CA CYS A 106 -12.98 0.06 -29.83
C CYS A 106 -11.61 -0.23 -29.19
N PHE A 107 -10.79 -1.10 -29.78
CA PHE A 107 -9.43 -1.36 -29.29
C PHE A 107 -8.59 -0.08 -29.25
N VAL A 108 -8.63 0.73 -30.31
CA VAL A 108 -7.89 2.00 -30.37
C VAL A 108 -8.37 2.97 -29.29
N VAL A 109 -9.68 3.05 -29.06
CA VAL A 109 -10.26 3.87 -27.98
C VAL A 109 -9.77 3.41 -26.61
N TYR A 110 -9.72 2.10 -26.33
CA TYR A 110 -9.19 1.60 -25.06
C TYR A 110 -7.72 1.91 -24.86
N TYR A 111 -6.92 1.81 -25.92
CA TYR A 111 -5.54 2.23 -25.87
C TYR A 111 -5.42 3.72 -25.50
N GLN A 112 -6.21 4.59 -26.14
CA GLN A 112 -6.24 6.02 -25.80
C GLN A 112 -6.64 6.28 -24.34
N MET A 113 -7.63 5.55 -23.82
CA MET A 113 -8.05 5.68 -22.43
C MET A 113 -6.95 5.24 -21.46
N LEU A 114 -6.37 4.06 -21.67
CA LEU A 114 -5.30 3.53 -20.84
C LEU A 114 -4.07 4.42 -20.88
N SER A 115 -3.66 4.88 -22.06
CA SER A 115 -2.50 5.75 -22.24
C SER A 115 -2.71 7.12 -21.58
N SER A 116 -3.92 7.69 -21.68
CA SER A 116 -4.30 8.92 -20.97
C SER A 116 -4.21 8.74 -19.45
N GLN A 117 -4.67 7.60 -18.93
CA GLN A 117 -4.60 7.28 -17.50
C GLN A 117 -3.20 7.10 -16.97
N PHE A 118 -2.39 6.34 -17.70
CA PHE A 118 -0.99 6.20 -17.36
C PHE A 118 -0.30 7.57 -17.32
N SER A 119 -0.55 8.40 -18.33
CA SER A 119 -0.03 9.77 -18.39
C SER A 119 -0.51 10.66 -17.24
N GLN A 120 -1.77 10.55 -16.80
CA GLN A 120 -2.26 11.29 -15.63
C GLN A 120 -1.62 10.80 -14.33
N LEU A 121 -1.51 9.48 -14.16
CA LEU A 121 -0.88 8.89 -12.99
C LEU A 121 0.58 9.35 -12.86
N VAL A 122 1.35 9.34 -13.97
CA VAL A 122 2.73 9.85 -13.99
C VAL A 122 2.78 11.33 -13.62
N SER A 123 1.82 12.15 -14.09
CA SER A 123 1.76 13.58 -13.74
C SER A 123 1.57 13.84 -12.24
N PHE A 124 0.80 13.01 -11.56
CA PHE A 124 0.49 13.18 -10.14
C PHE A 124 1.28 12.24 -9.23
N ALA A 125 2.20 11.44 -9.78
CA ALA A 125 2.85 10.37 -9.04
C ALA A 125 3.56 10.89 -7.77
N ASP A 126 4.29 12.00 -7.83
CA ASP A 126 4.99 12.54 -6.67
C ASP A 126 4.05 13.00 -5.55
N LEU A 127 2.92 13.61 -5.93
CA LEU A 127 1.90 14.03 -4.98
C LEU A 127 1.21 12.81 -4.37
N ASN A 128 0.88 11.81 -5.21
CA ASN A 128 0.24 10.59 -4.78
C ASN A 128 1.15 9.74 -3.87
N ILE A 129 2.45 9.68 -4.14
CA ILE A 129 3.44 9.01 -3.26
C ILE A 129 3.45 9.67 -1.87
N LYS A 130 3.47 11.01 -1.81
CA LYS A 130 3.40 11.74 -0.54
C LYS A 130 2.12 11.38 0.22
N THR A 131 0.97 11.41 -0.46
CA THR A 131 -0.31 11.02 0.12
C THR A 131 -0.27 9.58 0.64
N ILE A 132 0.24 8.61 -0.14
CA ILE A 132 0.34 7.20 0.28
C ILE A 132 1.20 7.08 1.54
N ASN A 133 2.34 7.78 1.58
CA ASN A 133 3.26 7.72 2.71
C ASN A 133 2.66 8.32 4.00
N GLU A 134 1.78 9.32 3.91
CA GLU A 134 1.01 9.83 5.07
C GLU A 134 0.08 8.76 5.66
N TYR A 135 -0.42 7.83 4.84
CA TYR A 135 -1.30 6.74 5.25
C TYR A 135 -0.59 5.38 5.35
N PHE A 136 0.75 5.35 5.27
CA PHE A 136 1.53 4.12 5.17
C PHE A 136 1.16 3.10 6.25
N ASP A 137 1.20 3.51 7.53
CA ASP A 137 0.92 2.60 8.65
C ASP A 137 -0.54 2.10 8.63
N VAL A 138 -1.49 2.94 8.21
CA VAL A 138 -2.90 2.55 8.09
C VAL A 138 -3.07 1.51 6.99
N LEU A 139 -2.49 1.76 5.81
CA LEU A 139 -2.55 0.87 4.66
C LEU A 139 -1.87 -0.47 4.95
N LEU A 140 -0.73 -0.44 5.64
CA LEU A 140 0.00 -1.64 6.02
C LEU A 140 -0.81 -2.51 7.00
N ARG A 141 -1.45 -1.91 8.02
CA ARG A 141 -2.40 -2.61 8.90
C ARG A 141 -3.55 -3.25 8.12
N LYS A 142 -4.14 -2.51 7.17
CA LYS A 142 -5.24 -3.00 6.33
C LYS A 142 -4.80 -4.15 5.41
N LYS A 143 -3.59 -4.11 4.86
CA LYS A 143 -3.00 -5.19 4.04
C LYS A 143 -2.96 -6.51 4.78
N VAL A 144 -2.47 -6.51 6.02
CA VAL A 144 -2.40 -7.72 6.87
C VAL A 144 -3.79 -8.29 7.13
N LEU A 145 -4.76 -7.44 7.50
CA LEU A 145 -6.12 -7.88 7.82
C LEU A 145 -6.89 -8.41 6.60
N ALA A 146 -6.63 -7.83 5.43
CA ALA A 146 -7.31 -8.18 4.19
C ALA A 146 -6.73 -9.43 3.53
N THR A 147 -5.44 -9.72 3.77
CA THR A 147 -4.77 -10.89 3.20
C THR A 147 -5.06 -12.12 4.05
N LYS A 148 -6.00 -12.97 3.61
CA LYS A 148 -6.33 -14.23 4.30
C LYS A 148 -5.92 -15.41 3.44
N THR A 149 -5.43 -16.47 4.08
CA THR A 149 -5.29 -17.77 3.43
C THR A 149 -6.63 -18.49 3.46
N ASN A 150 -7.07 -19.00 2.31
CA ASN A 150 -8.24 -19.85 2.25
C ASN A 150 -7.93 -21.23 2.88
N LYS A 151 -8.94 -22.08 3.03
CA LYS A 151 -8.80 -23.44 3.60
C LYS A 151 -7.82 -24.37 2.86
N TRP A 152 -7.34 -23.96 1.68
CA TRP A 152 -6.40 -24.70 0.84
C TRP A 152 -5.00 -24.10 0.84
N GLY A 153 -4.77 -23.01 1.59
CA GLY A 153 -3.50 -22.31 1.64
C GLY A 153 -3.29 -21.29 0.53
N ASP A 154 -4.27 -21.07 -0.36
CA ASP A 154 -4.17 -20.00 -1.35
C ASP A 154 -4.41 -18.65 -0.68
N ILE A 155 -3.61 -17.66 -1.09
CA ILE A 155 -3.77 -16.27 -0.65
C ILE A 155 -4.94 -15.65 -1.40
N ASP A 156 -5.97 -15.23 -0.68
CA ASP A 156 -7.05 -14.42 -1.22
C ASP A 156 -6.71 -12.93 -1.06
N SER A 157 -6.34 -12.28 -2.16
CA SER A 157 -6.03 -10.85 -2.21
C SER A 157 -7.24 -9.96 -2.54
N SER A 158 -8.41 -10.54 -2.81
CA SER A 158 -9.54 -9.78 -3.37
C SER A 158 -10.02 -8.66 -2.45
N ALA A 159 -10.03 -8.90 -1.13
CA ALA A 159 -10.36 -7.89 -0.13
C ALA A 159 -9.30 -6.76 -0.10
N TRP A 160 -8.04 -7.10 -0.33
CA TRP A 160 -6.96 -6.12 -0.39
C TRP A 160 -7.05 -5.27 -1.65
N ASP A 161 -7.30 -5.89 -2.80
CA ASP A 161 -7.46 -5.22 -4.09
C ASP A 161 -8.64 -4.22 -4.06
N SER A 162 -9.76 -4.62 -3.43
CA SER A 162 -10.93 -3.74 -3.24
C SER A 162 -10.60 -2.54 -2.36
N LEU A 163 -9.85 -2.74 -1.28
CA LEU A 163 -9.47 -1.65 -0.38
C LEU A 163 -8.50 -0.67 -1.04
N LEU A 164 -7.55 -1.18 -1.82
CA LEU A 164 -6.64 -0.36 -2.62
C LEU A 164 -7.39 0.51 -3.62
N HIS A 165 -8.42 -0.05 -4.25
CA HIS A 165 -9.29 0.71 -5.16
C HIS A 165 -10.03 1.85 -4.44
N GLU A 166 -10.65 1.57 -3.30
CA GLU A 166 -11.37 2.55 -2.48
C GLU A 166 -10.43 3.67 -2.01
N PHE A 167 -9.27 3.31 -1.45
CA PHE A 167 -8.27 4.29 -1.02
C PHE A 167 -7.79 5.15 -2.18
N ALA A 168 -7.48 4.53 -3.33
CA ALA A 168 -7.04 5.25 -4.50
C ALA A 168 -8.08 6.28 -4.95
N TYR A 169 -9.34 5.86 -5.06
CA TYR A 169 -10.45 6.71 -5.47
C TYR A 169 -10.65 7.89 -4.51
N ASP A 170 -10.57 7.64 -3.20
CA ASP A 170 -10.82 8.67 -2.18
C ASP A 170 -9.67 9.66 -2.00
N LYS A 171 -8.42 9.21 -2.22
CA LYS A 171 -7.22 9.94 -1.78
C LYS A 171 -6.28 10.37 -2.89
N LEU A 172 -6.24 9.67 -4.02
CA LEU A 172 -5.25 9.95 -5.06
C LEU A 172 -5.78 10.94 -6.10
N MET A 173 -4.93 11.91 -6.42
CA MET A 173 -5.17 12.86 -7.48
C MET A 173 -5.14 12.14 -8.84
N GLY A 174 -6.14 12.42 -9.67
CA GLY A 174 -6.29 11.81 -10.99
C GLY A 174 -7.00 10.44 -11.00
N ALA A 175 -7.32 9.86 -9.83
CA ALA A 175 -7.95 8.54 -9.72
C ALA A 175 -9.44 8.49 -10.16
N SER A 176 -9.95 9.54 -10.81
CA SER A 176 -11.37 9.72 -11.13
C SER A 176 -11.78 9.27 -12.53
N PHE A 177 -10.88 8.70 -13.35
CA PHE A 177 -11.11 8.59 -14.79
C PHE A 177 -11.29 7.15 -15.32
N MET A 178 -11.10 6.13 -14.48
CA MET A 178 -11.42 4.76 -14.86
C MET A 178 -11.89 3.96 -13.64
N SER A 179 -13.07 4.30 -13.09
CA SER A 179 -13.93 3.18 -12.76
C SER A 179 -14.40 2.67 -14.13
N PHE A 180 -14.28 1.37 -14.37
CA PHE A 180 -15.10 0.75 -15.40
C PHE A 180 -16.54 0.95 -14.94
N THR A 181 -17.12 2.11 -15.24
CA THR A 181 -18.40 2.55 -14.70
C THR A 181 -19.44 1.48 -14.98
N ASP A 182 -20.48 1.41 -14.16
CA ASP A 182 -21.53 0.42 -14.34
C ASP A 182 -22.11 0.45 -15.78
N ASP A 183 -22.03 1.60 -16.45
CA ASP A 183 -22.46 1.84 -17.83
C ASP A 183 -21.59 1.18 -18.93
N MET A 184 -20.40 0.67 -18.61
CA MET A 184 -19.54 -0.01 -19.58
C MET A 184 -20.01 -1.46 -19.82
N PRO A 185 -20.02 -1.94 -21.08
CA PRO A 185 -20.31 -3.34 -21.39
C PRO A 185 -19.45 -4.34 -20.60
N ASP A 186 -20.08 -5.41 -20.09
CA ASP A 186 -19.44 -6.40 -19.22
C ASP A 186 -18.21 -7.08 -19.85
N TYR A 187 -18.22 -7.29 -21.16
CA TYR A 187 -17.07 -7.87 -21.87
C TYR A 187 -15.83 -6.95 -21.81
N ILE A 188 -16.01 -5.64 -21.72
CA ILE A 188 -14.91 -4.67 -21.58
C ILE A 188 -14.37 -4.71 -20.15
N LYS A 189 -15.26 -4.72 -19.16
CA LYS A 189 -14.87 -4.87 -17.74
C LYS A 189 -14.09 -6.17 -17.54
N SER A 190 -14.59 -7.26 -18.15
CA SER A 190 -13.94 -8.57 -18.15
C SER A 190 -12.56 -8.52 -18.82
N HIS A 191 -12.45 -7.90 -19.98
CA HIS A 191 -11.18 -7.76 -20.68
C HIS A 191 -10.16 -6.94 -19.87
N ALA A 192 -10.57 -5.79 -19.32
CA ALA A 192 -9.72 -4.94 -18.51
C ALA A 192 -9.20 -5.65 -17.26
N LYS A 193 -10.08 -6.35 -16.55
CA LYS A 193 -9.71 -7.20 -15.42
C LYS A 193 -8.74 -8.31 -15.84
N SER A 194 -8.97 -8.92 -17.00
CA SER A 194 -8.09 -9.95 -17.55
C SER A 194 -6.68 -9.46 -17.92
N CYS A 195 -6.56 -8.15 -18.12
CA CYS A 195 -5.32 -7.44 -18.42
C CYS A 195 -4.78 -6.70 -17.18
N ASP A 196 -5.40 -6.87 -16.00
CA ASP A 196 -5.02 -6.24 -14.74
C ASP A 196 -4.96 -4.70 -14.77
N ILE A 197 -5.67 -4.06 -15.72
CA ILE A 197 -5.72 -2.61 -15.87
C ILE A 197 -6.93 -1.97 -15.18
N ASP A 198 -7.79 -2.79 -14.57
CA ASP A 198 -9.01 -2.40 -13.85
C ASP A 198 -8.77 -1.67 -12.53
N ASN A 199 -7.57 -1.80 -11.95
CA ASN A 199 -7.20 -1.16 -10.69
C ASN A 199 -5.81 -0.50 -10.73
N LEU A 200 -5.50 0.23 -11.80
CA LEU A 200 -4.18 0.83 -12.02
C LEU A 200 -3.71 1.68 -10.82
N TYR A 201 -4.57 2.56 -10.30
CA TYR A 201 -4.22 3.40 -9.13
C TYR A 201 -4.09 2.58 -7.84
N GLY A 202 -4.92 1.57 -7.61
CA GLY A 202 -4.76 0.67 -6.46
C GLY A 202 -3.43 -0.10 -6.53
N ARG A 203 -3.06 -0.59 -7.71
CA ARG A 203 -1.75 -1.23 -7.94
C ARG A 203 -0.59 -0.25 -7.78
N PHE A 204 -0.78 1.03 -8.10
CA PHE A 204 0.21 2.07 -7.80
C PHE A 204 0.42 2.23 -6.29
N VAL A 205 -0.65 2.24 -5.50
CA VAL A 205 -0.55 2.23 -4.03
C VAL A 205 0.24 1.00 -3.56
N ALA A 206 -0.08 -0.20 -4.06
CA ALA A 206 0.65 -1.42 -3.73
C ALA A 206 2.15 -1.32 -4.07
N ALA A 207 2.49 -0.81 -5.25
CA ALA A 207 3.86 -0.67 -5.71
C ALA A 207 4.69 0.29 -4.83
N VAL A 208 4.08 1.39 -4.36
CA VAL A 208 4.70 2.32 -3.42
C VAL A 208 4.89 1.67 -2.05
N LEU A 209 3.85 1.01 -1.52
CA LEU A 209 3.91 0.32 -0.23
C LEU A 209 4.99 -0.77 -0.21
N ASP A 210 5.04 -1.60 -1.25
CA ASP A 210 6.00 -2.70 -1.33
C ASP A 210 7.45 -2.20 -1.36
N GLU A 211 7.71 -1.06 -2.00
CA GLU A 211 9.03 -0.44 -1.99
C GLU A 211 9.37 0.18 -0.63
N GLU A 212 8.42 0.89 -0.03
CA GLU A 212 8.60 1.51 1.29
C GLU A 212 8.82 0.45 2.39
N ILE A 213 8.12 -0.69 2.32
CA ILE A 213 8.36 -1.85 3.19
C ILE A 213 9.79 -2.37 3.02
N LYS A 214 10.27 -2.54 1.78
CA LYS A 214 11.64 -3.00 1.50
C LYS A 214 12.68 -2.03 2.02
N GLN A 215 12.47 -0.73 1.84
CA GLN A 215 13.43 0.31 2.26
C GLN A 215 13.55 0.44 3.77
N ARG A 216 12.45 0.25 4.51
CA ARG A 216 12.46 0.25 5.98
C ARG A 216 13.17 -0.97 6.59
N GLY A 217 13.48 -1.98 5.77
CA GLY A 217 13.99 -3.26 6.23
C GLY A 217 12.93 -4.02 7.03
N ASP A 218 13.14 -5.32 7.24
CA ASP A 218 12.23 -6.22 7.97
C ASP A 218 12.23 -5.93 9.48
N CYS A 219 11.95 -4.68 9.87
CA CYS A 219 12.21 -4.12 11.20
C CYS A 219 11.02 -3.30 11.72
N SER A 220 9.88 -3.98 11.84
CA SER A 220 9.10 -4.00 13.07
C SER A 220 8.06 -5.10 12.88
N PRO A 221 7.81 -6.02 13.83
CA PRO A 221 6.58 -6.80 13.78
C PRO A 221 5.44 -5.81 13.59
N LEU A 222 4.73 -5.94 12.48
CA LEU A 222 3.67 -5.05 12.08
C LEU A 222 2.71 -4.87 13.26
N ILE A 223 2.74 -3.72 13.93
CA ILE A 223 1.90 -3.47 15.09
C ILE A 223 0.50 -3.20 14.58
N THR A 224 -0.32 -4.23 14.52
CA THR A 224 -1.68 -4.16 13.98
C THR A 224 -2.74 -4.30 15.06
N THR A 225 -2.38 -4.90 16.19
CA THR A 225 -3.24 -5.18 17.34
C THR A 225 -2.63 -4.67 18.64
N GLY A 226 -3.43 -4.65 19.72
CA GLY A 226 -2.92 -4.40 21.07
C GLY A 226 -1.86 -5.42 21.48
N GLU A 227 -2.08 -6.69 21.17
CA GLU A 227 -1.14 -7.80 21.45
C GLU A 227 0.19 -7.61 20.72
N ASP A 228 0.16 -7.16 19.45
CA ASP A 228 1.41 -6.84 18.73
C ASP A 228 2.16 -5.69 19.41
N PHE A 229 1.44 -4.70 19.95
CA PHE A 229 2.04 -3.56 20.64
C PHE A 229 2.66 -3.99 21.97
N GLU A 230 2.01 -4.88 22.72
CA GLU A 230 2.57 -5.49 23.93
C GLU A 230 3.88 -6.23 23.62
N ILE A 231 3.88 -7.06 22.58
CA ILE A 231 5.07 -7.79 22.11
C ILE A 231 6.17 -6.81 21.66
N HIS A 232 5.80 -5.74 20.96
CA HIS A 232 6.72 -4.71 20.51
C HIS A 232 7.40 -3.99 21.69
N ILE A 233 6.61 -3.54 22.67
CA ILE A 233 7.14 -2.90 23.89
C ILE A 233 8.07 -3.87 24.63
N LYS A 234 7.68 -5.15 24.77
CA LYS A 234 8.55 -6.17 25.36
C LYS A 234 9.91 -6.25 24.64
N ARG A 235 9.90 -6.39 23.31
CA ARG A 235 11.13 -6.49 22.50
C ARG A 235 11.98 -5.23 22.60
N LEU A 236 11.35 -4.06 22.60
CA LEU A 236 12.03 -2.77 22.80
C LEU A 236 12.81 -2.76 24.12
N ILE A 237 12.19 -3.21 25.20
CA ILE A 237 12.81 -3.27 26.53
C ILE A 237 13.96 -4.28 26.55
N GLU A 238 13.72 -5.52 26.12
CA GLU A 238 14.72 -6.59 26.07
C GLU A 238 15.96 -6.19 25.25
N ALA A 239 15.76 -5.48 24.14
CA ALA A 239 16.86 -5.04 23.28
C ALA A 239 17.68 -3.89 23.87
N ASN A 240 17.09 -3.02 24.70
CA ASN A 240 17.73 -1.78 25.15
C ASN A 240 18.10 -1.76 26.65
N VAL A 241 17.59 -2.72 27.43
CA VAL A 241 17.81 -2.85 28.87
C VAL A 241 18.24 -4.31 29.18
N PRO A 242 19.47 -4.71 28.81
CA PRO A 242 19.88 -6.12 28.81
C PRO A 242 19.97 -6.76 30.20
N PHE A 243 19.96 -5.97 31.27
CA PHE A 243 19.93 -6.46 32.65
C PHE A 243 18.51 -6.67 33.19
N ALA A 244 17.48 -6.19 32.48
CA ALA A 244 16.10 -6.34 32.89
C ALA A 244 15.52 -7.67 32.38
N THR A 245 14.68 -8.29 33.21
CA THR A 245 13.86 -9.45 32.81
C THR A 245 12.44 -8.97 32.51
N VAL A 246 11.87 -9.36 31.37
CA VAL A 246 10.52 -8.95 30.94
C VAL A 246 9.63 -10.17 30.80
N GLU A 247 8.53 -10.18 31.54
CA GLU A 247 7.52 -11.25 31.54
C GLU A 247 6.18 -10.72 30.99
N THR A 248 5.47 -11.57 30.25
CA THR A 248 4.09 -11.28 29.79
C THR A 248 3.09 -11.86 30.78
N THR A 249 1.97 -11.17 31.01
CA THR A 249 0.88 -11.69 31.83
C THR A 249 -0.07 -12.60 31.02
N PRO A 250 -0.88 -13.46 31.67
CA PRO A 250 -1.86 -14.29 30.97
C PRO A 250 -2.97 -13.45 30.32
N ARG A 251 -3.36 -13.77 29.08
CA ARG A 251 -4.43 -13.08 28.31
C ARG A 251 -5.81 -12.99 28.99
N THR A 252 -6.06 -13.76 30.04
CA THR A 252 -7.33 -13.74 30.78
C THR A 252 -7.03 -13.71 32.26
N GLY A 253 -7.59 -12.72 32.98
CA GLY A 253 -7.25 -12.49 34.38
C GLY A 253 -5.86 -11.86 34.54
N ASP A 254 -5.47 -10.99 33.62
CA ASP A 254 -4.25 -10.17 33.66
C ASP A 254 -4.29 -9.07 34.72
N ASP A 255 -5.44 -8.89 35.38
CA ASP A 255 -5.70 -7.89 36.39
C ASP A 255 -5.27 -6.45 35.98
N GLY A 256 -5.21 -6.18 34.67
CA GLY A 256 -4.89 -4.87 34.10
C GLY A 256 -3.40 -4.52 33.95
N ALA A 257 -2.49 -5.52 33.89
CA ALA A 257 -1.11 -5.34 33.44
C ALA A 257 -0.78 -6.31 32.30
N ASP A 258 -0.10 -5.85 31.26
CA ASP A 258 0.30 -6.69 30.11
C ASP A 258 1.74 -7.23 30.25
N LEU A 259 2.64 -6.44 30.86
CA LEU A 259 4.04 -6.80 31.08
C LEU A 259 4.48 -6.55 32.52
N LEU A 260 5.37 -7.41 33.01
CA LEU A 260 6.09 -7.24 34.27
C LEU A 260 7.59 -7.16 33.98
N VAL A 261 8.25 -6.11 34.48
CA VAL A 261 9.67 -5.86 34.26
C VAL A 261 10.42 -5.85 35.58
N TYR A 262 11.53 -6.57 35.66
CA TYR A 262 12.34 -6.72 36.87
C TYR A 262 13.80 -6.36 36.60
N GLY A 263 14.44 -5.63 37.51
CA GLY A 263 15.86 -5.28 37.42
C GLY A 263 16.37 -4.66 38.72
N ASN A 264 17.59 -5.01 39.14
CA ASN A 264 18.28 -4.46 40.32
C ASN A 264 17.44 -4.38 41.62
N GLY A 265 16.52 -5.33 41.83
CA GLY A 265 15.65 -5.36 43.02
C GLY A 265 14.39 -4.48 42.92
N TYR A 266 14.18 -3.82 41.79
CA TYR A 266 12.96 -3.09 41.45
C TYR A 266 12.10 -3.85 40.44
N SER A 267 10.82 -3.53 40.43
CA SER A 267 9.80 -4.15 39.59
C SER A 267 8.79 -3.12 39.08
N ILE A 268 8.33 -3.31 37.86
CA ILE A 268 7.43 -2.40 37.15
C ILE A 268 6.29 -3.24 36.55
N ALA A 269 5.04 -2.83 36.80
CA ALA A 269 3.88 -3.30 36.03
C ALA A 269 3.61 -2.32 34.88
N ILE A 270 3.44 -2.83 33.66
CA ILE A 270 3.20 -2.03 32.46
C ILE A 270 1.88 -2.42 31.82
N GLN A 271 1.02 -1.43 31.53
CA GLN A 271 -0.12 -1.56 30.63
C GLN A 271 0.18 -0.87 29.31
N ALA A 272 0.13 -1.60 28.21
CA ALA A 272 0.26 -1.11 26.85
C ALA A 272 -1.13 -0.84 26.24
N LYS A 273 -1.37 0.39 25.79
CA LYS A 273 -2.61 0.77 25.10
C LYS A 273 -2.28 1.29 23.69
N TYR A 274 -2.60 0.46 22.70
CA TYR A 274 -2.47 0.80 21.28
C TYR A 274 -3.80 1.30 20.70
N TYR A 275 -3.97 2.62 20.63
CA TYR A 275 -5.23 3.25 20.22
C TYR A 275 -5.06 4.29 19.10
N SER A 276 -6.17 4.63 18.45
CA SER A 276 -6.28 5.73 17.47
C SER A 276 -6.76 7.04 18.10
N SER A 277 -6.98 7.07 19.41
CA SER A 277 -7.48 8.24 20.15
C SER A 277 -6.89 8.27 21.56
N PRO A 278 -6.71 9.47 22.15
CA PRO A 278 -5.97 9.62 23.41
C PRO A 278 -6.46 8.69 24.51
N VAL A 279 -5.52 8.12 25.26
CA VAL A 279 -5.81 7.15 26.32
C VAL A 279 -6.57 7.81 27.49
N GLY A 280 -7.66 7.18 27.90
CA GLY A 280 -8.51 7.61 29.02
C GLY A 280 -7.98 7.19 30.39
N ASN A 281 -8.59 7.71 31.46
CA ASN A 281 -8.18 7.44 32.83
C ASN A 281 -8.43 5.99 33.30
N SER A 282 -9.27 5.20 32.60
CA SER A 282 -9.50 3.78 32.91
C SER A 282 -8.18 2.99 32.92
N ALA A 283 -7.33 3.19 31.91
CA ALA A 283 -6.03 2.51 31.82
C ALA A 283 -5.11 2.82 33.02
N VAL A 284 -5.20 4.05 33.56
CA VAL A 284 -4.45 4.47 34.74
C VAL A 284 -4.97 3.79 36.01
N GLN A 285 -6.29 3.64 36.13
CA GLN A 285 -6.93 2.97 37.27
C GLN A 285 -6.69 1.45 37.26
N GLU A 286 -6.72 0.85 36.06
CA GLU A 286 -6.39 -0.56 35.82
C GLU A 286 -4.96 -0.86 36.29
N ILE A 287 -3.95 -0.17 35.75
CA ILE A 287 -2.55 -0.46 36.10
C ILE A 287 -2.21 -0.10 37.55
N TYR A 288 -2.88 0.90 38.14
CA TYR A 288 -2.74 1.21 39.55
C TYR A 288 -3.18 0.03 40.43
N SER A 289 -4.28 -0.63 40.05
CA SER A 289 -4.78 -1.82 40.75
C SER A 289 -3.85 -3.01 40.50
N ALA A 290 -3.40 -3.21 39.27
CA ALA A 290 -2.48 -4.28 38.88
C ALA A 290 -1.15 -4.21 39.65
N LYS A 291 -0.61 -3.00 39.86
CA LYS A 291 0.59 -2.78 40.69
C LYS A 291 0.44 -3.38 42.09
N ALA A 292 -0.72 -3.21 42.72
CA ALA A 292 -0.97 -3.77 44.04
C ALA A 292 -1.10 -5.30 44.02
N ILE A 293 -1.74 -5.84 42.98
CA ILE A 293 -1.96 -7.29 42.79
C ILE A 293 -0.63 -8.01 42.54
N TYR A 294 0.18 -7.50 41.61
CA TYR A 294 1.49 -8.05 41.28
C TYR A 294 2.62 -7.58 42.21
N GLN A 295 2.30 -6.74 43.21
CA GLN A 295 3.23 -6.23 44.22
C GLN A 295 4.47 -5.55 43.64
N THR A 296 4.30 -4.78 42.56
CA THR A 296 5.41 -4.09 41.89
C THR A 296 5.72 -2.72 42.50
N ASN A 297 6.95 -2.25 42.32
CA ASN A 297 7.38 -0.94 42.86
C ASN A 297 6.77 0.23 42.09
N PHE A 298 6.61 0.08 40.76
CA PHE A 298 6.13 1.13 39.86
C PHE A 298 5.04 0.63 38.93
N ALA A 299 4.21 1.56 38.46
CA ALA A 299 3.15 1.34 37.48
C ALA A 299 3.37 2.28 36.29
N VAL A 300 3.31 1.74 35.08
CA VAL A 300 3.49 2.51 33.84
C VAL A 300 2.35 2.21 32.87
N VAL A 301 1.72 3.25 32.33
CA VAL A 301 0.93 3.10 31.10
C VAL A 301 1.79 3.56 29.94
N VAL A 302 1.86 2.77 28.87
CA VAL A 302 2.54 3.11 27.63
C VAL A 302 1.55 3.14 26.48
N THR A 303 1.70 4.13 25.58
CA THR A 303 0.84 4.27 24.40
C THR A 303 1.65 4.71 23.17
N ASN A 304 1.08 4.46 21.98
CA ASN A 304 1.62 4.91 20.70
C ASN A 304 1.32 6.39 20.41
N ILE A 305 0.43 7.03 21.18
CA ILE A 305 -0.04 8.40 20.92
C ILE A 305 0.06 9.29 22.18
N SER A 306 -1.07 9.71 22.75
CA SER A 306 -1.15 10.68 23.83
C SER A 306 -2.23 10.31 24.84
N TYR A 307 -2.31 11.10 25.91
CA TYR A 307 -3.22 10.91 27.04
C TYR A 307 -4.24 12.03 27.09
N THR A 308 -5.45 11.70 27.55
CA THR A 308 -6.45 12.72 27.90
C THR A 308 -6.02 13.50 29.15
N LYS A 309 -6.52 14.72 29.33
CA LYS A 309 -6.25 15.52 30.53
C LYS A 309 -6.67 14.79 31.82
N ALA A 310 -7.81 14.10 31.79
CA ALA A 310 -8.28 13.29 32.91
C ALA A 310 -7.34 12.12 33.25
N ALA A 311 -6.71 11.49 32.25
CA ALA A 311 -5.70 10.46 32.49
C ALA A 311 -4.43 11.03 33.13
N GLN A 312 -4.00 12.23 32.71
CA GLN A 312 -2.85 12.94 33.30
C GLN A 312 -3.11 13.28 34.78
N GLU A 313 -4.27 13.88 35.08
CA GLU A 313 -4.68 14.22 36.46
C GLU A 313 -4.78 12.96 37.35
N ALA A 314 -5.31 11.86 36.82
CA ALA A 314 -5.37 10.58 37.52
C ALA A 314 -3.98 10.00 37.77
N ALA A 315 -3.07 10.06 36.81
CA ALA A 315 -1.73 9.53 36.91
C ALA A 315 -0.90 10.26 37.99
N GLU A 316 -1.02 11.59 38.05
CA GLU A 316 -0.39 12.41 39.09
C GLU A 316 -0.87 12.04 40.50
N THR A 317 -2.17 11.78 40.63
CA THR A 317 -2.83 11.41 41.89
C THR A 317 -2.44 10.00 42.34
N LEU A 318 -2.50 9.04 41.41
CA LEU A 318 -2.28 7.62 41.67
C LEU A 318 -0.79 7.20 41.59
N LYS A 319 0.10 8.14 41.28
CA LYS A 319 1.55 7.88 41.10
C LYS A 319 1.82 6.81 40.04
N VAL A 320 1.07 6.89 38.95
CA VAL A 320 1.28 6.10 37.73
C VAL A 320 2.10 6.92 36.76
N ILE A 321 3.06 6.29 36.10
CA ILE A 321 3.94 6.94 35.13
C ILE A 321 3.32 6.79 33.74
N LEU A 322 3.25 7.90 33.00
CA LEU A 322 2.76 7.92 31.62
C LEU A 322 3.95 7.94 30.67
N ALA A 323 4.02 6.94 29.81
CA ALA A 323 5.06 6.78 28.80
C ALA A 323 4.48 6.78 27.39
N THR A 324 5.29 7.14 26.42
CA THR A 324 5.05 6.83 25.01
C THR A 324 6.10 5.81 24.56
N GLU A 325 5.85 5.16 23.43
CA GLU A 325 6.85 4.29 22.79
C GLU A 325 8.22 4.98 22.67
N GLY A 326 8.24 6.28 22.38
CA GLY A 326 9.47 7.05 22.20
C GLY A 326 10.29 7.31 23.47
N ASN A 327 9.72 7.14 24.67
CA ASN A 327 10.43 7.45 25.94
C ASN A 327 10.42 6.32 26.97
N ILE A 328 9.72 5.21 26.71
CA ILE A 328 9.57 4.10 27.66
C ILE A 328 10.91 3.51 28.12
N ILE A 329 11.92 3.48 27.23
CA ILE A 329 13.26 2.93 27.55
C ILE A 329 14.00 3.79 28.57
N GLU A 330 13.94 5.11 28.42
CA GLU A 330 14.59 6.05 29.35
C GLU A 330 13.93 5.96 30.73
N ILE A 331 12.60 5.87 30.75
CA ILE A 331 11.81 5.69 31.98
C ILE A 331 12.20 4.39 32.68
N ILE A 332 12.25 3.26 31.96
CA ILE A 332 12.56 1.96 32.58
C ILE A 332 13.98 1.94 33.14
N LYS A 333 14.96 2.49 32.41
CA LYS A 333 16.34 2.61 32.92
C LYS A 333 16.36 3.41 34.22
N TYR A 334 15.71 4.57 34.25
CA TYR A 334 15.64 5.41 35.45
C TYR A 334 14.98 4.72 36.65
N LEU A 335 13.97 3.87 36.42
CA LEU A 335 13.25 3.17 37.50
C LEU A 335 13.97 1.92 38.02
N LEU A 336 14.84 1.31 37.22
CA LEU A 336 15.55 0.09 37.57
C LEU A 336 17.03 0.33 37.91
N GLU A 337 17.55 1.54 37.76
CA GLU A 337 18.90 1.95 38.23
C GLU A 337 18.95 2.12 39.75
#